data_AF-A0ABC8WKZ7-F1
#
_entry.id   AF-A0ABC8WKZ7-F1
#
_cell.length_a   1.000
_cell.length_b   1.000
_cell.length_c   1.000
_cell.angle_alpha   90.00
_cell.angle_beta   90.00
_cell.angle_gamma   90.00
#
_symmetry.space_group_name_H-M   'P 1'
#
loop_
_entity.id
_entity.type
_entity.pdbx_description
1 polymer ?
#
loop_
_entity_poly.entity_id
_entity_poly.type
_entity_poly.pdbx_seq_one_letter_code
_entity_poly.pdbx_strand_id
1 'polypeptide(L)'
;MVINGAKGVIQILDSKGTVTRRPQVQQLLQGLQNRIKRLADLHLIGKHRWRDTQVKEWRLIECVNEKIQIDNSSCGLFTLKFMELWTGNKLSSMITQKDMTNFRLKLAVTLVNYPWNKVKGSPGWKYSDVEENYTPEENEKKK
;
A
#
# COMPACT_ATOMS: atom_id res chain seq x y z
N MET A 1 -3.82 2.68 5.17
CA MET A 1 -5.27 2.66 4.86
C MET A 1 -5.47 2.05 3.49
N VAL A 2 -6.49 1.21 3.31
CA VAL A 2 -6.88 0.62 2.03
C VAL A 2 -8.36 0.93 1.80
N ILE A 3 -8.69 1.41 0.60
CA ILE A 3 -10.06 1.69 0.18
C ILE A 3 -10.55 0.48 -0.61
N ASN A 4 -11.52 -0.25 -0.07
CA ASN A 4 -12.13 -1.38 -0.77
C ASN A 4 -13.48 -0.96 -1.36
N GLY A 5 -13.44 -0.41 -2.57
CA GLY A 5 -14.62 0.13 -3.23
C GLY A 5 -15.72 -0.90 -3.46
N ALA A 6 -15.36 -2.13 -3.84
CA ALA A 6 -16.34 -3.19 -4.11
C ALA A 6 -17.11 -3.59 -2.85
N LYS A 7 -16.46 -3.58 -1.68
CA LYS A 7 -17.10 -3.90 -0.40
C LYS A 7 -17.71 -2.68 0.31
N GLY A 8 -17.41 -1.46 -0.14
CA GLY A 8 -17.82 -0.24 0.55
C GLY A 8 -17.24 -0.13 1.97
N VAL A 9 -15.97 -0.51 2.15
CA VAL A 9 -15.28 -0.47 3.45
C VAL A 9 -13.91 0.18 3.34
N ILE A 10 -13.46 0.78 4.44
CA ILE A 10 -12.13 1.35 4.59
C ILE A 10 -11.37 0.52 5.61
N GLN A 11 -10.24 -0.03 5.21
CA GLN A 11 -9.44 -0.92 6.03
C GLN A 11 -8.22 -0.17 6.56
N ILE A 12 -8.09 -0.14 7.87
CA ILE A 12 -7.08 0.60 8.60
C ILE A 12 -5.97 -0.36 9.01
N LEU A 13 -4.79 -0.11 8.46
CA LEU A 13 -3.54 -0.82 8.72
C LEU A 13 -2.60 0.20 9.35
N ASP A 14 -2.54 0.22 10.68
CA ASP A 14 -1.68 1.12 11.45
C ASP A 14 -0.85 0.28 12.42
N SER A 15 0.47 0.35 12.28
CA SER A 15 1.41 -0.40 13.11
C SER A 15 1.49 0.10 14.55
N LYS A 16 1.04 1.34 14.83
CA LYS A 16 0.98 1.90 16.18
C LYS A 16 -0.32 1.54 16.94
N GLY A 17 -1.17 0.68 16.36
CA GLY A 17 -2.42 0.19 16.97
C GLY A 17 -3.65 1.01 16.58
N THR A 18 -4.79 0.78 17.24
CA THR A 18 -6.11 1.38 16.96
C THR A 18 -6.06 2.90 16.72
N VAL A 19 -6.57 3.32 15.55
CA VAL A 19 -6.58 4.72 15.10
C VAL A 19 -7.91 5.20 14.54
N THR A 20 -8.93 4.35 14.46
CA THR A 20 -10.22 4.73 13.86
C THR A 20 -10.90 5.91 14.54
N ARG A 21 -10.59 6.15 15.83
CA ARG A 21 -11.07 7.31 16.59
C ARG A 21 -10.24 8.58 16.42
N ARG A 22 -9.16 8.55 15.62
CA ARG A 22 -8.29 9.70 15.43
C ARG A 22 -8.93 10.73 14.50
N PRO A 23 -8.99 12.03 14.87
CA PRO A 23 -9.56 13.08 14.02
C PRO A 23 -8.96 13.15 12.62
N GLN A 24 -7.68 12.80 12.49
CA GLN A 24 -6.95 12.80 11.22
C GLN A 24 -7.55 11.81 10.20
N VAL A 25 -8.06 10.66 10.64
CA VAL A 25 -8.73 9.70 9.75
C VAL A 25 -10.02 10.31 9.21
N GLN A 26 -10.81 10.93 10.06
CA GLN A 26 -12.06 11.59 9.65
C GLN A 26 -11.83 12.75 8.69
N GLN A 27 -10.80 13.56 8.94
CA GLN A 27 -10.40 14.65 8.03
C GLN A 27 -9.95 14.11 6.67
N LEU A 28 -9.16 13.03 6.64
CA LEU A 28 -8.74 12.39 5.40
C LEU A 28 -9.94 11.85 4.61
N LEU A 29 -10.89 11.19 5.27
CA LEU A 29 -12.11 10.70 4.64
C LEU A 29 -12.99 11.82 4.10
N GLN A 30 -13.11 12.93 4.84
CA GLN A 30 -13.83 14.10 4.35
C GLN A 30 -13.15 14.70 3.11
N GLY A 31 -11.81 14.81 3.11
CA GLY A 31 -11.05 15.28 1.96
C GLY A 31 -11.23 14.39 0.73
N LEU A 32 -11.21 13.07 0.93
CA LEU A 32 -11.47 12.08 -0.13
C LEU A 32 -12.90 12.21 -0.68
N GLN A 33 -13.90 12.33 0.20
CA GLN A 33 -15.30 12.53 -0.19
C GLN A 33 -15.46 13.80 -1.04
N ASN A 34 -14.84 14.90 -0.64
CA ASN A 34 -14.90 16.16 -1.37
C ASN A 34 -14.27 16.02 -2.77
N ARG A 35 -13.14 15.30 -2.87
CA ARG A 35 -12.49 15.06 -4.16
C ARG A 35 -13.35 14.22 -5.09
N ILE A 36 -13.95 13.14 -4.58
CA ILE A 36 -14.84 12.27 -5.35
C ILE A 36 -16.07 13.05 -5.81
N LYS A 37 -16.70 13.83 -4.92
CA LYS A 37 -17.84 14.69 -5.28
C LYS A 37 -17.47 15.64 -6.43
N ARG A 38 -16.33 16.32 -6.33
CA ARG A 38 -15.84 17.22 -7.41
C ARG A 38 -15.62 16.48 -8.73
N LEU A 39 -15.10 15.25 -8.70
CA LEU A 39 -14.95 14.44 -9.90
C LEU A 39 -16.30 14.03 -10.49
N ALA A 40 -17.30 13.78 -9.64
CA ALA A 40 -18.67 13.49 -10.07
C ALA A 40 -19.32 14.71 -10.74
N ASP A 41 -19.21 15.89 -10.13
CA ASP A 41 -19.75 17.15 -10.67
C ASP A 41 -19.14 17.48 -12.04
N LEU A 42 -17.87 17.14 -12.24
CA LEU A 42 -17.16 17.29 -13.52
C LEU A 42 -17.41 16.14 -14.52
N HIS A 43 -18.25 15.16 -14.18
CA HIS A 43 -18.51 13.98 -15.01
C HIS A 43 -17.24 13.17 -15.37
N LEU A 44 -16.22 13.23 -14.50
CA LEU A 44 -14.93 12.55 -14.66
C LEU A 44 -14.88 11.17 -13.98
N ILE A 45 -15.99 10.74 -13.37
CA ILE A 45 -16.11 9.40 -12.80
C ILE A 45 -16.55 8.44 -13.91
N GLY A 46 -15.61 7.61 -14.38
CA GLY A 46 -15.91 6.51 -15.29
C GLY A 46 -16.65 5.36 -14.62
N LYS A 47 -16.99 4.33 -15.41
CA LYS A 47 -17.62 3.10 -14.91
C LYS A 47 -16.72 2.45 -13.84
N HIS A 48 -17.28 2.15 -12.68
CA HIS A 48 -16.56 1.54 -11.57
C HIS A 48 -17.32 0.38 -10.91
N ARG A 49 -16.60 -0.44 -10.16
CA ARG A 49 -17.15 -1.54 -9.34
C ARG A 49 -17.38 -1.14 -7.88
N TRP A 50 -17.32 0.15 -7.56
CA TRP A 50 -17.54 0.60 -6.19
C TRP A 50 -19.02 0.51 -5.83
N ARG A 51 -19.30 0.14 -4.57
CA ARG A 51 -20.67 0.03 -4.05
C ARG A 51 -21.45 1.34 -4.22
N ASP A 52 -20.79 2.45 -3.90
CA ASP A 52 -21.27 3.83 -4.06
C ASP A 52 -20.04 4.78 -4.04
N THR A 53 -20.25 6.09 -3.97
CA THR A 53 -19.18 7.10 -3.87
C THR A 53 -19.18 7.87 -2.55
N GLN A 54 -19.96 7.41 -1.57
CA GLN A 54 -20.12 7.99 -0.24
C GLN A 54 -19.07 7.42 0.73
N VAL A 55 -17.79 7.54 0.37
CA VAL A 55 -16.66 6.99 1.12
C VAL A 55 -16.61 7.40 2.59
N LYS A 56 -17.15 8.57 2.94
CA LYS A 56 -17.22 9.03 4.33
C LYS A 56 -18.13 8.15 5.20
N GLU A 57 -19.19 7.61 4.59
CA GLU A 57 -20.19 6.78 5.27
C GLU A 57 -19.80 5.30 5.31
N TRP A 58 -18.66 4.95 4.70
CA TRP A 58 -18.20 3.56 4.65
C TRP A 58 -17.66 3.10 5.99
N ARG A 59 -17.94 1.83 6.30
CA ARG A 59 -17.50 1.24 7.57
C ARG A 59 -15.98 1.18 7.63
N LEU A 60 -15.43 1.69 8.72
CA LEU A 60 -14.02 1.53 9.09
C LEU A 60 -13.80 0.14 9.70
N ILE A 61 -12.76 -0.55 9.24
CA ILE A 61 -12.33 -1.85 9.75
C ILE A 61 -10.89 -1.74 10.20
N GLU A 62 -10.62 -1.96 11.47
CA GLU A 62 -9.25 -2.10 11.97
C GLU A 62 -8.73 -3.49 11.63
N CYS A 63 -7.61 -3.54 10.92
CA CYS A 63 -6.97 -4.80 10.50
C CYS A 63 -5.73 -5.13 11.34
N VAL A 64 -5.27 -4.17 12.14
CA VAL A 64 -4.19 -4.31 13.12
C VAL A 64 -4.69 -3.68 14.41
N ASN A 65 -5.03 -4.53 15.38
CA ASN A 65 -5.66 -4.10 16.64
C ASN A 65 -4.61 -3.79 17.72
N GLU A 66 -3.44 -4.41 17.62
CA GLU A 66 -2.37 -4.26 18.59
C GLU A 66 -1.25 -3.37 18.05
N LYS A 67 -0.58 -2.66 18.96
CA LYS A 67 0.62 -1.90 18.64
C LYS A 67 1.77 -2.88 18.38
N ILE A 68 2.11 -3.08 17.11
CA ILE A 68 3.22 -3.94 16.67
C ILE A 68 4.51 -3.16 16.43
N GLN A 69 4.41 -1.84 16.20
CA GLN A 69 5.56 -0.95 16.08
C GLN A 69 5.91 -0.36 17.44
N ILE A 70 7.16 -0.58 17.86
CA ILE A 70 7.71 -0.10 19.13
C ILE A 70 8.52 1.18 18.91
N ASP A 71 9.23 1.28 17.79
CA ASP A 71 10.07 2.44 17.47
C ASP A 71 9.28 3.61 16.85
N ASN A 72 9.97 4.72 16.57
CA ASN A 72 9.40 5.90 15.92
C ASN A 72 9.71 6.03 14.42
N SER A 73 10.48 5.11 13.83
CA SER A 73 11.02 5.26 12.47
C SER A 73 10.59 4.17 11.48
N SER A 74 10.00 3.06 11.94
CA SER A 74 9.65 1.93 11.08
C SER A 74 8.24 1.98 10.47
N CYS A 75 7.47 3.07 10.65
CA CYS A 75 6.09 3.14 10.14
C CYS A 75 5.99 3.02 8.61
N GLY A 76 6.98 3.56 7.88
CA GLY A 76 7.09 3.37 6.43
C GLY A 76 7.37 1.92 6.06
N LEU A 77 8.23 1.23 6.82
CA LEU A 77 8.55 -0.19 6.59
C LEU A 77 7.34 -1.09 6.85
N PHE A 78 6.60 -0.84 7.93
CA PHE A 78 5.34 -1.53 8.19
C PHE A 78 4.33 -1.28 7.07
N THR A 79 4.21 -0.05 6.58
CA THR A 79 3.33 0.27 5.46
C THR A 79 3.65 -0.57 4.21
N LEU A 80 4.93 -0.69 3.85
CA LEU A 80 5.36 -1.52 2.73
C LEU A 80 5.08 -3.01 2.98
N LYS A 81 5.36 -3.50 4.19
CA LYS A 81 5.12 -4.89 4.54
C LYS A 81 3.62 -5.22 4.56
N PHE A 82 2.78 -4.29 4.98
CA PHE A 82 1.33 -4.43 4.85
C PHE A 82 0.92 -4.56 3.39
N MET A 83 1.44 -3.71 2.49
CA MET A 83 1.16 -3.83 1.05
C MET A 83 1.57 -5.19 0.48
N GLU A 84 2.75 -5.68 0.85
CA GLU A 84 3.27 -6.99 0.42
C GLU A 84 2.38 -8.16 0.88
N LEU A 85 1.88 -8.11 2.11
CA LEU A 85 1.11 -9.21 2.72
C LEU A 85 -0.40 -9.04 2.61
N TRP A 86 -0.88 -7.97 1.98
CA TRP A 86 -2.31 -7.67 1.94
C TRP A 86 -3.05 -8.54 0.94
N THR A 87 -3.97 -9.37 1.44
CA THR A 87 -4.80 -10.26 0.60
C THR A 87 -6.10 -9.61 0.11
N GLY A 88 -6.31 -8.32 0.40
CA GLY A 88 -7.57 -7.62 0.12
C GLY A 88 -8.58 -7.64 1.28
N ASN A 89 -8.45 -8.57 2.22
CA ASN A 89 -9.26 -8.61 3.44
C ASN A 89 -8.43 -8.64 4.74
N LYS A 90 -7.28 -9.31 4.75
CA LYS A 90 -6.39 -9.46 5.91
C LYS A 90 -4.92 -9.53 5.49
N LEU A 91 -4.02 -9.49 6.47
CA LEU A 91 -2.61 -9.84 6.25
C LEU A 91 -2.48 -11.36 6.09
N SER A 92 -1.69 -11.82 5.12
CA SER A 92 -1.42 -13.24 4.87
C SER A 92 -0.55 -13.87 5.95
N SER A 93 0.28 -13.08 6.62
CA SER A 93 1.11 -13.51 7.75
C SER A 93 1.13 -12.46 8.86
N MET A 94 1.46 -12.90 10.08
CA MET A 94 1.77 -11.99 11.19
C MET A 94 3.10 -11.29 10.96
N ILE A 95 3.24 -10.08 11.50
CA ILE A 95 4.43 -9.22 11.38
C ILE A 95 4.75 -8.68 12.76
N THR A 96 6.03 -8.63 13.09
CA THR A 96 6.55 -8.11 14.35
C THR A 96 7.55 -6.97 14.12
N GLN A 97 7.89 -6.23 15.18
CA GLN A 97 8.97 -5.24 15.13
C GLN A 97 10.32 -5.83 14.69
N LYS A 98 10.61 -7.09 15.06
CA LYS A 98 11.88 -7.76 14.70
C LYS A 98 12.02 -7.95 13.20
N ASP A 99 10.91 -8.18 12.50
CA ASP A 99 10.91 -8.37 11.05
C ASP A 99 11.36 -7.11 10.31
N MET A 100 11.13 -5.92 10.89
CA MET A 100 11.51 -4.64 10.27
C MET A 100 13.03 -4.44 10.18
N THR A 101 13.81 -5.03 11.09
CA THR A 101 15.28 -4.92 11.07
C THR A 101 15.86 -5.57 9.83
N ASN A 102 15.50 -6.83 9.58
CA ASN A 102 15.97 -7.56 8.41
C ASN A 102 15.34 -7.01 7.12
N PHE A 103 14.07 -6.64 7.19
CA PHE A 103 13.36 -6.05 6.05
C PHE A 103 14.00 -4.75 5.59
N ARG A 104 14.47 -3.88 6.50
CA ARG A 104 15.16 -2.63 6.15
C ARG A 104 16.40 -2.87 5.28
N LEU A 105 17.26 -3.80 5.69
CA LEU A 105 18.48 -4.14 4.96
C LEU A 105 18.14 -4.76 3.60
N LYS A 106 17.19 -5.70 3.59
CA LYS A 106 16.76 -6.37 2.36
C LYS A 106 16.13 -5.37 1.38
N LEU A 107 15.33 -4.43 1.86
CA LEU A 107 14.71 -3.38 1.05
C LEU A 107 15.75 -2.48 0.37
N ALA A 108 16.79 -2.07 1.10
CA ALA A 108 17.86 -1.24 0.54
C ALA A 108 18.57 -1.97 -0.63
N VAL A 109 18.94 -3.24 -0.42
CA VAL A 109 19.57 -4.06 -1.46
C VAL A 109 18.63 -4.28 -2.65
N THR A 110 17.36 -4.62 -2.39
CA THR A 110 16.34 -4.78 -3.44
C THR A 110 16.20 -3.52 -4.27
N LEU A 111 16.12 -2.34 -3.64
CA LEU A 111 15.97 -1.08 -4.36
C LEU A 111 17.21 -0.75 -5.21
N VAL A 112 18.42 -0.93 -4.70
CA VAL A 112 19.66 -0.68 -5.45
C VAL A 112 19.77 -1.61 -6.67
N ASN A 113 19.42 -2.89 -6.49
CA ASN A 113 19.55 -3.89 -7.54
C ASN A 113 18.34 -3.97 -8.47
N TYR A 114 17.26 -3.21 -8.22
CA TYR A 114 16.05 -3.31 -9.02
C TYR A 114 16.30 -2.73 -10.42
N PRO A 115 15.98 -3.45 -11.51
CA PRO A 115 16.28 -3.01 -12.88
C PRO A 115 15.73 -1.62 -13.23
N TRP A 116 14.57 -1.26 -12.68
CA TRP A 116 13.94 0.05 -12.91
C TRP A 116 14.62 1.20 -12.17
N ASN A 117 15.47 0.88 -11.20
CA ASN A 117 16.27 1.84 -10.45
C ASN A 117 17.70 1.95 -11.00
N LYS A 118 18.01 1.30 -12.13
CA LYS A 118 19.26 1.55 -12.87
C LYS A 118 19.31 3.03 -13.24
N VAL A 119 20.26 3.75 -12.66
CA VAL A 119 20.50 5.16 -13.00
C VAL A 119 20.95 5.23 -14.46
N LYS A 120 20.17 5.91 -15.31
CA LYS A 120 20.64 6.31 -16.64
C LYS A 120 21.93 7.12 -16.47
N GLY A 121 23.06 6.57 -16.96
CA GLY A 121 24.37 7.22 -16.89
C GLY A 121 25.30 6.79 -15.74
N SER A 122 24.99 5.71 -15.01
CA SER A 122 25.98 5.09 -14.10
C SER A 122 27.16 4.46 -14.89
N PRO A 123 28.37 4.36 -14.32
CA PRO A 123 29.50 3.71 -14.99
C PRO A 123 29.16 2.25 -15.31
N GLY A 124 28.93 1.94 -16.58
CA GLY A 124 28.49 0.61 -17.05
C GLY A 124 27.06 0.56 -17.61
N TRP A 125 26.27 1.64 -17.51
CA TRP A 125 24.94 1.72 -18.11
C TRP A 125 25.03 1.79 -19.64
N LYS A 126 24.42 0.82 -20.34
CA LYS A 126 24.30 0.82 -21.81
C LYS A 126 22.83 0.95 -22.20
N TYR A 127 22.57 1.63 -23.32
CA TYR A 127 21.20 1.85 -23.82
C TYR A 127 20.46 0.53 -24.11
N SER A 128 21.21 -0.54 -24.43
CA SER A 128 20.69 -1.90 -24.64
C SER A 128 20.08 -2.55 -23.38
N ASP A 129 20.36 -2.04 -22.19
CA ASP A 129 19.90 -2.62 -20.92
C ASP A 129 18.40 -2.37 -20.62
N VAL A 130 17.71 -1.64 -21.50
CA VAL A 130 16.30 -1.24 -21.36
C VAL A 130 15.37 -2.17 -22.15
N GLU A 131 15.85 -2.84 -23.20
CA GLU A 131 15.00 -3.63 -24.11
C GLU A 131 14.98 -5.13 -23.81
N GLU A 132 15.94 -5.66 -23.06
CA GLU A 132 15.93 -7.07 -22.66
C GLU A 132 15.29 -7.29 -21.29
N ASN A 133 14.12 -7.93 -21.32
CA ASN A 133 13.50 -8.75 -20.26
C ASN A 133 12.35 -8.11 -19.48
N TYR A 134 11.18 -8.06 -20.11
CA TYR A 134 9.94 -8.46 -19.42
C TYR A 134 8.99 -9.22 -20.36
N THR A 135 9.06 -10.56 -20.31
CA THR A 135 7.92 -11.44 -20.66
C THR A 135 7.18 -11.78 -19.36
N PRO A 136 5.85 -11.56 -19.25
CA PRO A 136 5.12 -11.69 -17.99
C PRO A 136 4.90 -13.11 -17.44
N GLU A 137 5.51 -14.15 -17.98
CA GLU A 137 5.21 -15.54 -17.60
C GLU A 137 6.42 -16.25 -16.98
N GLU A 138 6.14 -17.04 -15.93
CA GLU A 138 7.04 -17.93 -15.15
C GLU A 138 7.46 -17.45 -13.75
N ASN A 139 6.50 -17.34 -12.83
CA ASN A 139 6.71 -17.70 -11.42
C ASN A 139 5.52 -18.46 -10.80
N GLU A 140 4.82 -19.25 -11.62
CA GLU A 140 4.12 -20.45 -11.14
C GLU A 140 4.86 -21.67 -11.66
N LYS A 141 5.91 -22.08 -10.94
CA LYS A 141 6.36 -23.48 -10.77
C LYS A 141 7.65 -23.53 -9.96
N LYS A 142 7.64 -24.42 -8.95
CA LYS A 142 8.68 -24.78 -7.96
C LYS A 142 8.59 -23.91 -6.69
N LYS A 143 8.11 -24.38 -5.54
CA LYS A 143 7.89 -25.71 -4.98
C LYS A 143 6.66 -25.69 -4.09
#